data_AF-A0A858RNK4-F1
#
_entry.id   AF-A0A858RNK4-F1
#
_cell.length_a   1.000
_cell.length_b   1.000
_cell.length_c   1.000
_cell.angle_alpha   90.00
_cell.angle_beta   90.00
_cell.angle_gamma   90.00
#
_symmetry.space_group_name_H-M   'P 1'
#
loop_
_entity.id
_entity.type
_entity.pdbx_description
1 polymer ?
#
loop_
_entity_poly.entity_id
_entity_poly.type
_entity_poly.pdbx_seq_one_letter_code
_entity_poly.pdbx_strand_id
1 'polypeptide(L)'
;MGTEKMSQIATQKVSYARAGIQMGLFFGLLMTIIFSFQAGRWDGGILPGIIAGTIFGTVMVWFAKRQASKMSLKRPDFGDEKIVLEGPANHFAGAEGVGGYLFLTDSKLFFLSHRFNIQNHELSIPLDEIQSVEASKTLGMVNNGLMIRRTPDLSERFVVFEHERWRDAILSAKANRTS
;
A
#
# COMPACT_ATOMS: atom_id res chain seq x y z
N MET A 1 25.38 -12.96 10.41
CA MET A 1 24.30 -13.32 9.47
C MET A 1 23.03 -12.50 9.77
N GLY A 2 23.10 -11.17 9.76
CA GLY A 2 22.03 -10.32 10.34
C GLY A 2 21.88 -8.90 9.77
N THR A 3 22.72 -8.51 8.80
CA THR A 3 22.67 -7.18 8.17
C THR A 3 22.27 -7.25 6.69
N GLU A 4 22.67 -8.30 5.98
CA GLU A 4 22.29 -8.50 4.56
C GLU A 4 20.80 -8.80 4.37
N LYS A 5 20.17 -9.60 5.25
CA LYS A 5 18.73 -9.90 5.15
C LYS A 5 17.84 -8.68 5.42
N MET A 6 18.27 -7.77 6.31
CA MET A 6 17.52 -6.53 6.57
C MET A 6 17.68 -5.50 5.44
N SER A 7 18.79 -5.53 4.69
CA SER A 7 18.95 -4.77 3.45
C SER A 7 18.11 -5.33 2.30
N GLN A 8 17.87 -6.64 2.24
CA GLN A 8 17.05 -7.27 1.19
C GLN A 8 15.55 -7.02 1.35
N ILE A 9 15.05 -6.80 2.58
CA ILE A 9 13.63 -6.52 2.84
C ILE A 9 13.29 -5.03 2.61
N ALA A 10 14.28 -4.14 2.72
CA ALA A 10 14.07 -2.69 2.68
C ALA A 10 14.08 -2.06 1.27
N THR A 11 14.48 -2.77 0.22
CA THR A 11 14.27 -2.28 -1.14
C THR A 11 14.36 -3.40 -2.17
N GLN A 12 13.24 -4.10 -2.39
CA GLN A 12 12.96 -4.58 -3.73
C GLN A 12 12.75 -3.32 -4.60
N LYS A 13 13.85 -2.69 -5.03
CA LYS A 13 13.81 -1.64 -6.04
C LYS A 13 13.23 -2.32 -7.27
N VAL A 14 11.91 -2.23 -7.43
CA VAL A 14 11.30 -2.41 -8.74
C VAL A 14 12.03 -1.42 -9.62
N SER A 15 12.95 -1.92 -10.45
CA SER A 15 13.59 -1.08 -11.44
C SER A 15 12.44 -0.62 -12.32
N TYR A 16 12.01 0.64 -12.15
CA TYR A 16 10.91 1.21 -12.92
C TYR A 16 11.15 0.99 -14.42
N ALA A 17 12.41 1.03 -14.85
CA ALA A 17 12.83 0.69 -16.20
C ALA A 17 12.49 -0.77 -16.56
N ARG A 18 12.85 -1.76 -15.72
CA ARG A 18 12.52 -3.17 -15.96
C ARG A 18 11.00 -3.39 -16.04
N ALA A 19 10.24 -2.83 -15.10
CA ALA A 19 8.78 -2.95 -15.08
C ALA A 19 8.15 -2.29 -16.32
N GLY A 20 8.63 -1.10 -16.70
CA GLY A 20 8.19 -0.39 -17.90
C GLY A 20 8.51 -1.16 -19.19
N ILE A 21 9.68 -1.78 -19.28
CA ILE A 21 10.06 -2.64 -20.42
C ILE A 21 9.13 -3.86 -20.50
N GLN A 22 8.92 -4.57 -19.39
CA GLN A 22 8.04 -5.74 -19.37
C GLN A 22 6.61 -5.38 -19.77
N MET A 23 6.06 -4.29 -19.24
CA MET A 23 4.72 -3.81 -19.59
C MET A 23 4.62 -3.31 -21.02
N GLY A 24 5.65 -2.63 -21.53
CA GLY A 24 5.73 -2.18 -22.91
C GLY A 24 5.79 -3.34 -23.90
N LEU A 25 6.56 -4.39 -23.60
CA LEU A 25 6.63 -5.61 -24.42
C LEU A 25 5.29 -6.35 -24.44
N PHE A 26 4.69 -6.56 -23.27
CA PHE A 26 3.38 -7.22 -23.16
C PHE A 26 2.31 -6.45 -23.94
N PHE A 27 2.23 -5.14 -23.74
CA PHE A 27 1.27 -4.29 -24.43
C PHE A 27 1.54 -4.21 -25.94
N GLY A 28 2.79 -4.10 -26.34
CA GLY A 28 3.18 -4.08 -27.76
C GLY A 28 2.77 -5.35 -28.49
N LEU A 29 3.01 -6.52 -27.89
CA LEU A 29 2.59 -7.81 -28.45
C LEU A 29 1.06 -7.90 -28.60
N LEU A 30 0.32 -7.49 -27.56
CA LEU A 30 -1.14 -7.42 -27.60
C LEU A 30 -1.63 -6.53 -28.75
N MET A 31 -1.03 -5.35 -28.90
CA MET A 31 -1.40 -4.41 -29.97
C MET A 31 -1.00 -4.90 -31.36
N THR A 32 0.12 -5.62 -31.50
CA THR A 32 0.48 -6.27 -32.77
C THR A 32 -0.59 -7.26 -33.21
N ILE A 33 -1.14 -8.07 -32.31
CA ILE A 33 -2.22 -9.01 -32.63
C ILE A 33 -3.48 -8.25 -33.07
N ILE A 34 -3.90 -7.26 -32.29
CA ILE A 34 -5.12 -6.47 -32.55
C ILE A 34 -5.02 -5.76 -33.91
N PHE A 35 -3.92 -5.07 -34.18
CA PHE A 35 -3.75 -4.32 -35.42
C PHE A 35 -3.53 -5.20 -36.64
N SER A 36 -2.91 -6.38 -36.50
CA SER A 36 -2.79 -7.33 -37.61
C SER A 36 -4.16 -7.90 -38.01
N PHE A 37 -5.01 -8.18 -37.02
CA PHE A 37 -6.40 -8.60 -37.28
C PHE A 37 -7.21 -7.49 -37.97
N GLN A 38 -7.12 -6.25 -37.48
CA GLN A 38 -7.81 -5.10 -38.08
C GLN A 38 -7.33 -4.78 -39.51
N ALA A 39 -6.04 -4.97 -39.77
CA ALA A 39 -5.45 -4.73 -41.10
C ALA A 39 -5.73 -5.86 -42.10
N GLY A 40 -6.30 -6.99 -41.66
CA GLY A 40 -6.52 -8.18 -42.49
C GLY A 40 -5.25 -8.83 -43.02
N ARG A 41 -4.09 -8.53 -42.42
CA ARG A 41 -2.77 -9.04 -42.81
C ARG A 41 -1.88 -9.24 -41.58
N TRP A 42 -1.07 -10.28 -41.59
CA TRP A 42 -0.29 -10.74 -40.42
C TRP A 42 0.84 -9.77 -40.02
N ASP A 43 1.32 -8.94 -40.94
CA ASP A 43 2.40 -7.98 -40.76
C ASP A 43 1.90 -6.57 -40.39
N GLY A 44 0.62 -6.29 -40.63
CA GLY A 44 0.02 -4.96 -40.50
C GLY A 44 0.06 -4.38 -39.09
N GLY A 45 0.18 -5.23 -38.06
CA GLY A 45 0.27 -4.81 -36.67
C GLY A 45 1.69 -4.70 -36.10
N ILE A 46 2.74 -5.13 -36.82
CA ILE A 46 4.10 -5.20 -36.27
C ILE A 46 4.60 -3.79 -35.92
N LEU A 47 4.62 -2.88 -36.89
CA LEU A 47 5.09 -1.51 -36.69
C LEU A 47 4.25 -0.73 -35.66
N PRO A 48 2.89 -0.66 -35.77
CA PRO A 48 2.10 0.09 -34.81
C PRO A 48 2.12 -0.54 -33.40
N GLY A 49 2.30 -1.86 -33.28
CA GLY A 49 2.46 -2.53 -31.98
C GLY A 49 3.77 -2.17 -31.27
N ILE A 50 4.90 -2.11 -32.01
CA ILE A 50 6.19 -1.65 -31.45
C ILE A 50 6.09 -0.20 -30.95
N ILE A 51 5.46 0.67 -31.74
CA ILE A 51 5.24 2.07 -31.38
C ILE A 51 4.38 2.16 -30.11
N ALA A 52 3.24 1.46 -30.09
CA ALA A 52 2.32 1.45 -28.96
C ALA A 52 2.99 0.92 -27.67
N GLY A 53 3.73 -0.19 -27.77
CA GLY A 53 4.46 -0.77 -26.64
C GLY A 53 5.53 0.16 -26.07
N THR A 54 6.27 0.86 -26.93
CA THR A 54 7.30 1.82 -26.53
C THR A 54 6.70 3.04 -25.82
N ILE A 55 5.64 3.61 -26.38
CA ILE A 55 4.90 4.73 -25.78
C ILE A 55 4.34 4.31 -24.43
N PHE A 56 3.64 3.18 -24.38
CA PHE A 56 3.01 2.67 -23.17
C PHE A 56 4.04 2.40 -22.06
N GLY A 57 5.12 1.69 -22.37
CA GLY A 57 6.19 1.41 -21.41
C GLY A 57 6.79 2.68 -20.84
N THR A 58 7.04 3.70 -21.67
CA THR A 58 7.57 5.01 -21.24
C THR A 58 6.59 5.75 -20.34
N VAL A 59 5.30 5.80 -20.71
CA VAL A 59 4.23 6.38 -19.90
C VAL A 59 4.15 5.69 -18.54
N MET A 60 4.27 4.35 -18.51
CA MET A 60 4.24 3.59 -17.26
C MET A 60 5.44 3.86 -16.36
N VAL A 61 6.65 4.03 -16.91
CA VAL A 61 7.82 4.45 -16.12
C VAL A 61 7.58 5.81 -15.49
N TRP A 62 7.10 6.78 -16.28
CA TRP A 62 6.81 8.13 -15.79
C TRP A 62 5.70 8.10 -14.72
N PHE A 63 4.61 7.38 -14.97
CA PHE A 63 3.48 7.24 -14.06
C PHE A 63 3.91 6.60 -12.74
N ALA A 64 4.66 5.49 -12.79
CA ALA A 64 5.14 4.80 -11.59
C ALA A 64 6.08 5.66 -10.76
N LYS A 65 7.02 6.38 -11.40
CA LYS A 65 7.89 7.35 -10.70
C LYS A 65 7.09 8.46 -10.03
N ARG A 66 6.10 9.01 -10.75
CA ARG A 66 5.24 10.09 -10.24
C ARG A 66 4.35 9.63 -9.09
N GLN A 67 3.83 8.41 -9.15
CA GLN A 67 3.04 7.83 -8.07
C GLN A 67 3.92 7.57 -6.84
N ALA A 68 5.10 6.99 -7.02
CA ALA A 68 6.05 6.75 -5.94
C ALA A 68 6.46 8.05 -5.23
N SER A 69 6.70 9.14 -5.95
CA SER A 69 7.02 10.44 -5.34
C SER A 69 5.86 11.03 -4.53
N LYS A 70 4.62 10.70 -4.88
CA LYS A 70 3.44 11.17 -4.13
C LYS A 70 3.16 10.33 -2.88
N MET A 71 3.70 9.12 -2.81
CA MET A 71 3.58 8.22 -1.67
C MET A 71 4.72 8.40 -0.65
N SER A 72 5.61 9.37 -0.84
CA SER A 72 6.69 9.64 0.13
C SER A 72 6.11 10.09 1.46
N LEU A 73 6.18 9.22 2.46
CA LEU A 73 5.78 9.51 3.82
C LEU A 73 6.83 10.40 4.49
N LYS A 74 6.41 11.56 4.99
CA LYS A 74 7.18 12.25 6.03
C LYS A 74 6.75 11.61 7.35
N ARG A 75 7.63 10.80 7.96
CA ARG A 75 7.34 10.19 9.26
C ARG A 75 7.01 11.30 10.27
N PRO A 76 5.89 11.18 11.01
CA PRO A 76 5.63 12.04 12.16
C PRO A 76 6.76 11.93 13.18
N ASP A 77 6.98 13.01 13.92
CA ASP A 77 7.82 12.96 15.11
C ASP A 77 6.97 12.41 16.27
N PHE A 78 7.38 11.27 16.82
CA PHE A 78 6.72 10.63 17.95
C PHE A 78 7.45 10.92 19.28
N GLY A 79 8.43 11.83 19.29
CA GLY A 79 9.23 12.13 20.48
C GLY A 79 9.98 10.89 20.98
N ASP A 80 9.79 10.58 22.25
CA ASP A 80 10.43 9.43 22.93
C ASP A 80 9.69 8.09 22.71
N GLU A 81 8.52 8.09 22.06
CA GLU A 81 7.76 6.86 21.83
C GLU A 81 8.47 5.94 20.82
N LYS A 82 8.60 4.66 21.16
CA LYS A 82 9.23 3.69 20.26
C LYS A 82 8.25 3.16 19.23
N ILE A 83 8.59 3.27 17.94
CA ILE A 83 7.84 2.62 16.86
C ILE A 83 8.06 1.09 16.93
N VAL A 84 6.96 0.35 17.10
CA VAL A 84 6.92 -1.12 17.14
C VAL A 84 6.69 -1.69 15.75
N LEU A 85 5.78 -1.08 14.98
CA LEU A 85 5.42 -1.51 13.63
C LEU A 85 4.95 -0.31 12.80
N GLU A 86 5.27 -0.27 11.51
CA GLU A 86 4.79 0.76 10.58
C GLU A 86 4.55 0.15 9.19
N GLY A 87 3.61 0.71 8.44
CA GLY A 87 3.35 0.27 7.08
C GLY A 87 2.24 1.02 6.36
N PRO A 88 2.13 0.86 5.02
CA PRO A 88 1.02 1.40 4.25
C PRO A 88 -0.31 0.85 4.75
N ALA A 89 -1.31 1.72 4.84
CA ALA A 89 -2.65 1.35 5.26
C ALA A 89 -3.69 2.22 4.56
N ASN A 90 -4.89 1.67 4.37
CA ASN A 90 -6.06 2.50 4.08
C ASN A 90 -6.95 2.52 5.32
N HIS A 91 -7.52 3.67 5.66
CA HIS A 91 -8.50 3.82 6.73
C HIS A 91 -9.87 4.15 6.12
N PHE A 92 -10.92 3.50 6.61
CA PHE A 92 -12.29 3.81 6.19
C PHE A 92 -12.89 4.87 7.11
N ALA A 93 -12.96 6.11 6.61
CA ALA A 93 -13.70 7.19 7.24
C ALA A 93 -15.12 7.22 6.67
N GLY A 94 -16.05 6.52 7.32
CA GLY A 94 -17.40 6.32 6.79
C GLY A 94 -17.40 5.42 5.55
N ALA A 95 -17.85 5.94 4.41
CA ALA A 95 -17.91 5.21 3.14
C ALA A 95 -16.66 5.37 2.26
N GLU A 96 -15.73 6.27 2.62
CA GLU A 96 -14.54 6.57 1.84
C GLU A 96 -13.31 5.87 2.44
N GLY A 97 -12.54 5.17 1.60
CA GLY A 97 -11.25 4.62 1.96
C GLY A 97 -10.14 5.63 1.66
N VAL A 98 -9.45 6.10 2.70
CA VAL A 98 -8.34 7.05 2.60
C VAL A 98 -7.02 6.31 2.70
N GLY A 99 -6.14 6.49 1.71
CA GLY A 99 -4.80 5.91 1.71
C GLY A 99 -3.80 6.70 2.56
N GLY A 100 -2.95 5.98 3.28
CA GLY A 100 -1.97 6.56 4.18
C GLY A 100 -0.99 5.55 4.75
N TYR A 101 -0.51 5.85 5.95
CA TYR A 101 0.41 5.02 6.71
C TYR A 101 -0.09 4.84 8.13
N LEU A 102 0.03 3.62 8.63
CA LEU A 102 -0.28 3.26 9.99
C LEU A 102 1.03 3.04 10.75
N PHE A 103 1.06 3.53 11.98
CA PHE A 103 2.16 3.40 12.92
C PHE A 103 1.61 2.84 14.22
N LEU A 104 2.24 1.80 14.73
CA LEU A 104 2.07 1.33 16.10
C LEU A 104 3.30 1.77 16.88
N THR A 105 3.10 2.59 17.90
CA THR A 105 4.12 2.86 18.91
C THR A 105 3.90 1.96 20.11
N ASP A 106 4.80 2.04 21.10
CA ASP A 106 4.56 1.50 22.43
C ASP A 106 3.38 2.16 23.15
N SER A 107 2.85 3.27 22.62
CA SER A 107 1.82 4.09 23.28
C SER A 107 0.45 4.16 22.62
N LYS A 108 0.43 4.16 21.29
CA LYS A 108 -0.77 4.43 20.50
C LYS A 108 -0.68 3.79 19.13
N LEU A 109 -1.83 3.67 18.48
CA LEU A 109 -1.97 3.41 17.06
C LEU A 109 -2.25 4.76 16.36
N PHE A 110 -1.39 5.15 15.43
CA PHE A 110 -1.48 6.42 14.72
C PHE A 110 -1.57 6.21 13.21
N PHE A 111 -2.57 6.81 12.57
CA PHE A 111 -2.76 6.81 11.13
C PHE A 111 -2.57 8.21 10.55
N LEU A 112 -1.83 8.29 9.46
CA LEU A 112 -1.58 9.51 8.71
C LEU A 112 -1.92 9.28 7.23
N SER A 113 -2.94 9.97 6.73
CA SER A 113 -3.25 10.00 5.29
C SER A 113 -2.16 10.68 4.46
N HIS A 114 -2.09 10.35 3.17
CA HIS A 114 -1.19 11.06 2.25
C HIS A 114 -1.64 12.51 2.01
N ARG A 115 -0.70 13.46 1.96
CA ARG A 115 -0.92 14.91 1.72
C ARG A 115 -1.72 15.27 0.46
N PHE A 116 -1.82 14.33 -0.48
CA PHE A 116 -2.50 14.51 -1.76
C PHE A 116 -3.91 13.91 -1.78
N ASN A 117 -4.38 13.39 -0.64
CA ASN A 117 -5.73 12.89 -0.53
C ASN A 117 -6.73 14.07 -0.48
N ILE A 118 -7.94 13.88 -1.00
CA ILE A 118 -8.99 14.92 -1.02
C ILE A 118 -9.31 15.37 0.41
N GLN A 119 -9.30 14.42 1.34
CA GLN A 119 -9.40 14.64 2.77
C GLN A 119 -8.08 14.25 3.43
N ASN A 120 -7.33 15.25 3.91
CA ASN A 120 -6.21 15.01 4.81
C ASN A 120 -6.78 14.65 6.19
N HIS A 121 -6.48 13.45 6.64
CA HIS A 121 -6.96 12.84 7.86
C HIS A 121 -5.80 12.26 8.67
N GLU A 122 -5.86 12.50 9.99
CA GLU A 122 -5.00 11.87 10.99
C GLU A 122 -5.90 11.26 12.06
N LEU A 123 -5.51 10.09 12.57
CA LEU A 123 -6.23 9.39 13.62
C LEU A 123 -5.23 8.86 14.64
N SER A 124 -5.41 9.21 15.90
CA SER A 124 -4.61 8.74 17.02
C SER A 124 -5.49 7.98 17.99
N ILE A 125 -5.17 6.72 18.26
CA ILE A 125 -5.89 5.85 19.17
C ILE A 125 -4.91 5.38 20.25
N PRO A 126 -4.97 5.93 21.47
CA PRO A 126 -4.23 5.42 22.62
C PRO A 126 -4.48 3.91 22.84
N LEU A 127 -3.43 3.13 23.16
CA LEU A 127 -3.58 1.67 23.29
C LEU A 127 -4.49 1.24 24.45
N ASP A 128 -4.62 2.07 25.48
CA ASP A 128 -5.56 1.88 26.60
C ASP A 128 -7.02 1.98 26.16
N GLU A 129 -7.33 2.85 25.20
CA GLU A 129 -8.67 3.00 24.62
C GLU A 129 -9.08 1.87 23.66
N ILE A 130 -8.15 1.01 23.24
CA ILE A 130 -8.45 -0.13 22.36
C ILE A 130 -9.08 -1.27 23.18
N GLN A 131 -10.36 -1.55 23.01
CA GLN A 131 -11.04 -2.68 23.67
C GLN A 131 -10.74 -4.01 23.00
N SER A 132 -10.76 -4.06 21.66
CA SER A 132 -10.45 -5.27 20.90
C SER A 132 -9.83 -4.96 19.54
N VAL A 133 -9.12 -5.94 19.01
CA VAL A 133 -8.46 -5.89 17.70
C VAL A 133 -8.76 -7.18 16.95
N GLU A 134 -9.28 -7.07 15.73
CA GLU A 134 -9.66 -8.23 14.92
C GLU A 134 -9.04 -8.14 13.52
N ALA A 135 -8.35 -9.21 13.13
CA ALA A 135 -7.98 -9.44 11.74
C ALA A 135 -9.22 -9.98 11.00
N SER A 136 -9.65 -9.28 9.96
CA SER A 136 -10.91 -9.53 9.24
C SER A 136 -10.72 -9.50 7.72
N LYS A 137 -11.80 -9.81 6.98
CA LYS A 137 -11.83 -9.68 5.53
C LYS A 137 -12.36 -8.32 5.11
N THR A 138 -11.67 -7.63 4.20
CA THR A 138 -12.22 -6.46 3.51
C THR A 138 -13.26 -6.90 2.48
N LEU A 139 -14.47 -6.33 2.56
CA LEU A 139 -15.63 -6.68 1.72
C LEU A 139 -15.97 -8.19 1.69
N GLY A 140 -15.62 -8.93 2.74
CA GLY A 140 -15.87 -10.38 2.85
C GLY A 140 -14.97 -11.27 1.97
N MET A 141 -14.05 -10.70 1.19
CA MET A 141 -13.28 -11.44 0.18
C MET A 141 -11.77 -11.49 0.48
N VAL A 142 -11.15 -10.36 0.84
CA VAL A 142 -9.69 -10.26 0.94
C VAL A 142 -9.24 -10.23 2.39
N ASN A 143 -8.30 -11.10 2.79
CA ASN A 143 -7.75 -11.19 4.15
C ASN A 143 -6.73 -10.07 4.42
N ASN A 144 -7.22 -8.84 4.52
CA ASN A 144 -6.40 -7.65 4.75
C ASN A 144 -7.09 -6.59 5.63
N GLY A 145 -8.25 -6.91 6.21
CA GLY A 145 -8.96 -6.02 7.12
C GLY A 145 -8.38 -6.07 8.53
N LEU A 146 -8.27 -4.92 9.18
CA LEU A 146 -7.92 -4.76 10.59
C LEU A 146 -8.98 -3.88 11.25
N MET A 147 -9.73 -4.42 12.20
CA MET A 147 -10.77 -3.72 12.94
C MET A 147 -10.25 -3.36 14.33
N ILE A 148 -10.29 -2.08 14.69
CA ILE A 148 -9.98 -1.59 16.02
C ILE A 148 -11.27 -1.14 16.68
N ARG A 149 -11.64 -1.76 17.81
CA ARG A 149 -12.83 -1.37 18.56
C ARG A 149 -12.43 -0.55 19.78
N ARG A 150 -12.96 0.67 19.90
CA ARG A 150 -12.75 1.57 21.04
C ARG A 150 -13.89 1.50 22.04
N THR A 151 -15.12 1.40 21.52
CA THR A 151 -16.34 1.13 22.29
C THR A 151 -17.26 0.23 21.43
N PRO A 152 -18.37 -0.32 21.96
CA PRO A 152 -19.33 -1.08 21.16
C PRO A 152 -19.80 -0.34 19.89
N ASP A 153 -19.94 0.98 19.96
CA ASP A 153 -20.44 1.81 18.85
C ASP A 153 -19.35 2.53 18.05
N LEU A 154 -18.10 2.51 18.53
CA LEU A 154 -16.97 3.17 17.87
C LEU A 154 -15.93 2.16 17.43
N SER A 155 -15.89 1.90 16.12
CA SER A 155 -14.94 1.01 15.48
C SER A 155 -14.24 1.67 14.30
N GLU A 156 -12.94 1.49 14.20
CA GLU A 156 -12.10 1.98 13.12
C GLU A 156 -11.67 0.80 12.25
N ARG A 157 -11.83 0.95 10.93
CA ARG A 157 -11.48 -0.11 9.96
C ARG A 157 -10.30 0.30 9.13
N PHE A 158 -9.31 -0.57 9.07
CA PHE A 158 -8.15 -0.42 8.22
C PHE A 158 -8.03 -1.57 7.22
N VAL A 159 -7.36 -1.29 6.11
CA VAL A 159 -6.83 -2.29 5.18
C VAL A 159 -5.32 -2.23 5.25
N VAL A 160 -4.69 -3.32 5.64
CA VAL A 160 -3.24 -3.43 5.84
C VAL A 160 -2.71 -4.72 5.23
N PHE A 161 -1.43 -4.72 4.85
CA PHE A 161 -0.72 -5.96 4.58
C PHE A 161 -0.40 -6.69 5.90
N GLU A 162 -0.40 -8.03 5.89
CA GLU A 162 -0.14 -8.85 7.10
C GLU A 162 -1.04 -8.46 8.30
N HIS A 163 -2.37 -8.40 8.10
CA HIS A 163 -3.32 -7.95 9.15
C HIS A 163 -3.26 -8.73 10.47
N GLU A 164 -2.87 -10.00 10.46
CA GLU A 164 -2.66 -10.80 11.67
C GLU A 164 -1.43 -10.32 12.45
N ARG A 165 -0.33 -10.00 11.75
CA ARG A 165 0.86 -9.44 12.37
C ARG A 165 0.57 -8.11 13.06
N TRP A 166 -0.26 -7.28 12.43
CA TRP A 166 -0.74 -6.04 13.05
C TRP A 166 -1.55 -6.31 14.31
N ARG A 167 -2.53 -7.22 14.25
CA ARG A 167 -3.33 -7.62 15.42
C ARG A 167 -2.42 -8.07 16.57
N ASP A 168 -1.51 -8.99 16.30
CA ASP A 168 -0.64 -9.61 17.31
C ASP A 168 0.33 -8.59 17.92
N ALA A 169 0.87 -7.68 17.09
CA ALA A 169 1.73 -6.60 17.55
C ALA A 169 0.98 -5.63 18.48
N ILE A 170 -0.26 -5.25 18.14
CA ILE A 170 -1.07 -4.35 18.97
C ILE A 170 -1.40 -5.02 20.32
N LEU A 171 -1.83 -6.28 20.30
CA LEU A 171 -2.14 -7.03 21.53
C LEU A 171 -0.90 -7.18 22.42
N SER A 172 0.26 -7.47 21.83
CA SER A 172 1.53 -7.59 22.56
C SER A 172 1.96 -6.25 23.16
N ALA A 173 1.86 -5.15 22.40
CA ALA A 173 2.17 -3.80 22.89
C ALA A 173 1.25 -3.39 24.05
N LYS A 174 -0.04 -3.77 24.00
CA LYS A 174 -0.99 -3.51 25.09
C LYS A 174 -0.64 -4.30 26.35
N ALA A 175 -0.31 -5.58 26.24
CA ALA A 175 0.02 -6.44 27.38
C ALA A 175 1.30 -6.02 28.13
N ASN A 176 2.32 -5.56 27.39
CA ASN A 176 3.59 -5.11 27.97
C ASN A 176 3.47 -3.82 28.82
N ARG A 177 2.34 -3.10 28.74
CA ARG A 177 2.09 -1.87 29.52
C ARG A 177 1.35 -2.14 30.83
N THR A 178 0.64 -3.27 30.90
CA THR A 178 -0.09 -3.69 32.10
C THR A 178 0.74 -4.56 33.04
N SER A 179 1.98 -4.88 32.65
CA SER A 179 2.95 -5.68 33.42
C SER A 179 3.95 -4.79 34.13
#